data_AF-A0A1G7ECL2-F1
#
_entry.id   AF-A0A1G7ECL2-F1
#
_cell.length_a   1.000
_cell.length_b   1.000
_cell.length_c   1.000
_cell.angle_alpha   90.00
_cell.angle_beta   90.00
_cell.angle_gamma   90.00
#
_symmetry.space_group_name_H-M   'P 1'
#
loop_
_entity.id
_entity.type
_entity.pdbx_description
1 polymer ?
#
loop_
_entity_poly.entity_id
_entity_poly.type
_entity_poly.pdbx_seq_one_letter_code
_entity_poly.pdbx_strand_id
1 'polypeptide(L)' 'MEWLHSWLKEGKSQNSFTITHDIDESTIRKIKGEKEYRIPVETLIKICEARNIKLSEFFKLIGY' A
#
# COMPACT_ATOMS: atom_id res chain seq x y z
N MET A 1 2.45 -10.43 3.55
CA MET A 1 1.96 -9.04 3.30
C MET A 1 1.39 -8.44 4.61
N GLU A 2 2.18 -8.40 5.69
CA GLU A 2 1.71 -7.85 6.98
C GLU A 2 1.67 -6.32 7.01
N TRP A 3 2.55 -5.66 6.25
CA TRP A 3 2.63 -4.20 6.17
C TRP A 3 1.31 -3.55 5.69
N LEU A 4 0.61 -4.18 4.74
CA LEU A 4 -0.66 -3.66 4.23
C LEU A 4 -1.76 -3.70 5.30
N HIS A 5 -1.75 -4.70 6.20
CA HIS A 5 -2.73 -4.77 7.28
C HIS A 5 -2.55 -3.66 8.30
N SER A 6 -1.31 -3.32 8.65
CA SER A 6 -1.03 -2.16 9.52
C SER A 6 -1.51 -0.87 8.89
N TRP A 7 -1.35 -0.73 7.57
CA TRP A 7 -1.71 0.49 6.84
C TRP A 7 -3.21 0.63 6.61
N LEU A 8 -3.90 -0.49 6.36
CA LEU A 8 -5.36 -0.53 6.24
C LEU A 8 -6.10 -0.41 7.57
N LYS A 9 -5.46 -0.69 8.72
CA LYS A 9 -6.06 -0.46 10.03
C LYS A 9 -6.05 1.01 10.43
N GLU A 10 -5.09 1.79 9.94
CA GLU A 10 -5.00 3.23 10.21
C GLU A 10 -5.97 4.06 9.36
N GLY A 11 -6.22 3.64 8.11
CA GLY A 11 -7.29 4.18 7.27
C GLY A 11 -8.61 3.50 7.62
N LYS A 12 -9.54 4.23 8.27
CA LYS A 12 -10.83 3.73 8.80
C LYS A 12 -11.66 2.84 7.85
N SER A 13 -11.39 2.83 6.55
CA SER A 13 -11.92 1.84 5.59
C SER A 13 -11.02 1.68 4.35
N GLN A 14 -11.13 0.53 3.68
CA GLN A 14 -10.49 0.25 2.38
C GLN A 14 -10.77 1.34 1.33
N ASN A 15 -11.97 1.93 1.38
CA ASN A 15 -12.39 3.02 0.51
C ASN A 15 -11.68 4.35 0.82
N SER A 16 -11.44 4.64 2.10
CA SER A 16 -10.62 5.81 2.46
C SER A 16 -9.17 5.65 1.96
N PHE A 17 -8.65 4.43 1.93
CA PHE A 17 -7.32 4.14 1.42
C PHE A 17 -7.25 4.27 -0.11
N THR A 18 -8.23 3.75 -0.84
CA THR A 18 -8.28 3.89 -2.32
C THR A 18 -8.43 5.35 -2.75
N ILE A 19 -9.28 6.13 -2.06
CA ILE A 19 -9.52 7.55 -2.35
C ILE A 19 -8.32 8.42 -1.97
N THR A 20 -7.70 8.17 -0.81
CA THR A 20 -6.56 8.98 -0.33
C THR A 20 -5.27 8.69 -1.12
N HIS A 21 -5.11 7.47 -1.62
CA HIS A 21 -3.88 7.05 -2.28
C HIS A 21 -3.98 6.95 -3.81
N ASP A 22 -5.15 7.27 -4.42
CA ASP A 22 -5.41 7.12 -5.86
C ASP A 22 -5.07 5.71 -6.37
N ILE A 23 -5.49 4.70 -5.60
CA ILE A 23 -5.23 3.30 -5.89
C ILE A 23 -6.55 2.60 -6.06
N ASP A 24 -6.67 1.90 -7.17
CA ASP A 24 -7.85 1.11 -7.48
C ASP A 24 -8.06 0.02 -6.42
N GLU A 25 -9.31 -0.16 -5.98
CA GLU A 25 -9.66 -1.18 -4.99
C GLU A 25 -9.26 -2.60 -5.44
N SER A 26 -9.28 -2.84 -6.75
CA SER A 26 -8.81 -4.08 -7.36
C SER A 26 -7.33 -4.35 -7.06
N THR A 27 -6.51 -3.29 -6.94
CA THR A 27 -5.09 -3.40 -6.60
C THR A 27 -4.91 -3.79 -5.14
N ILE A 28 -5.66 -3.17 -4.20
CA ILE A 28 -5.62 -3.58 -2.78
C ILE A 28 -6.07 -5.03 -2.63
N ARG A 29 -7.11 -5.44 -3.37
CA ARG A 29 -7.61 -6.81 -3.36
C ARG A 29 -6.58 -7.80 -3.89
N LYS A 30 -5.81 -7.44 -4.93
CA LYS A 30 -4.68 -8.25 -5.42
C LYS A 30 -3.55 -8.36 -4.39
N ILE A 31 -3.16 -7.24 -3.76
CA ILE A 31 -2.13 -7.24 -2.71
C ILE A 31 -2.56 -8.09 -1.50
N LYS A 32 -3.86 -8.12 -1.16
CA LYS A 32 -4.41 -9.00 -0.11
C LYS A 32 -4.51 -10.47 -0.51
N GLY A 33 -4.96 -10.73 -1.75
CA GLY A 33 -5.37 -12.06 -2.20
C GLY A 33 -4.23 -12.91 -2.73
N GLU A 34 -3.18 -12.31 -3.27
CA GLU A 34 -2.08 -13.01 -3.91
C GLU A 34 -0.79 -12.85 -3.10
N LYS A 35 -0.18 -13.99 -2.72
CA LYS A 35 1.11 -14.01 -2.02
C LYS A 35 2.26 -13.47 -2.87
N GLU A 36 2.13 -13.50 -4.19
CA GLU A 36 3.19 -13.12 -5.15
C GLU A 36 2.77 -11.96 -6.09
N TYR A 37 1.82 -11.14 -5.67
CA TYR A 37 1.46 -9.97 -6.48
C TYR A 37 2.64 -9.00 -6.60
N ARG A 38 3.09 -8.78 -7.83
CA ARG A 38 4.11 -7.77 -8.16
C ARG A 38 3.43 -6.41 -8.28
N ILE A 39 3.59 -5.60 -7.25
CA ILE A 39 3.08 -4.23 -7.23
C ILE A 39 3.97 -3.37 -8.15
N PRO A 40 3.39 -2.60 -9.10
CA PRO A 40 4.15 -1.62 -9.85
C PRO A 40 4.81 -0.59 -8.92
N VAL A 41 6.06 -0.23 -9.21
CA VAL A 41 6.81 0.74 -8.38
C VAL A 41 6.09 2.10 -8.34
N GLU A 42 5.48 2.52 -9.44
CA GLU A 42 4.66 3.73 -9.50
C GLU A 42 3.50 3.73 -8.49
N THR A 43 2.82 2.58 -8.34
CA THR A 43 1.73 2.42 -7.36
C THR A 43 2.30 2.51 -5.96
N LEU A 44 3.45 1.88 -5.72
CA LEU A 44 4.11 1.91 -4.43
C LEU A 44 4.55 3.34 -4.05
N ILE A 45 5.05 4.11 -5.01
CA ILE A 45 5.41 5.52 -4.84
C ILE A 45 4.17 6.34 -4.45
N LYS A 46 3.05 6.19 -5.15
CA LYS A 46 1.79 6.86 -4.79
C LYS A 46 1.33 6.54 -3.36
N ILE A 47 1.43 5.27 -2.94
CA ILE A 47 1.13 4.89 -1.55
C ILE A 47 2.05 5.64 -0.58
N CYS A 48 3.35 5.67 -0.88
CA CYS A 48 4.35 6.29 -0.02
C CYS A 48 4.14 7.81 0.08
N GLU A 49 3.92 8.49 -1.04
CA GLU A 49 3.69 9.94 -1.12
C GLU A 49 2.47 10.38 -0.32
N ALA A 50 1.34 9.68 -0.46
CA ALA A 50 0.13 10.03 0.26
C ALA A 50 0.20 9.70 1.76
N ARG A 51 1.24 8.99 2.22
CA ARG A 51 1.58 8.83 3.65
C ARG A 51 2.78 9.68 4.07
N ASN A 52 3.29 10.52 3.16
CA ASN A 52 4.45 11.37 3.36
C ASN A 52 5.69 10.60 3.85
N ILE A 53 5.87 9.38 3.33
CA ILE A 53 7.06 8.55 3.55
C ILE A 53 7.80 8.38 2.24
N LYS A 54 9.12 8.19 2.31
CA LYS A 54 9.93 7.87 1.12
C LYS A 54 9.83 6.39 0.78
N LEU A 55 9.97 6.06 -0.50
CA LEU A 55 10.03 4.67 -0.97
C LEU A 55 11.15 3.88 -0.26
N SER A 56 12.29 4.51 0.02
CA SER A 56 13.38 3.90 0.79
C SER A 56 13.03 3.62 2.25
N GLU A 57 12.17 4.42 2.87
CA GLU A 57 11.66 4.17 4.22
C GLU A 57 10.66 3.01 4.21
N PHE A 58 9.85 2.92 3.15
CA PHE A 58 8.99 1.76 2.95
C PHE A 58 9.76 0.45 2.87
N PHE A 59 10.86 0.39 2.11
CA PHE A 59 11.67 -0.82 2.02
C PHE A 59 12.24 -1.24 3.39
N LYS A 60 12.69 -0.27 4.19
CA LYS A 60 13.11 -0.53 5.58
C LYS A 60 11.98 -1.09 6.44
N LEU A 61 10.75 -0.60 6.27
CA LEU A 61 9.57 -1.09 7.02
C LEU A 61 9.24 -2.55 6.71
N ILE A 62 9.55 -3.02 5.50
CA ILE A 62 9.33 -4.42 5.09
C ILE A 62 10.58 -5.30 5.23
N GLY A 63 11.66 -4.79 5.83
CA GLY A 63 12.88 -5.54 6.12
C GLY A 63 13.85 -5.71 4.94
N TYR A 64 13.78 -4.80 3.96
CA TYR A 64 14.73 -4.70 2.83
C TYR A 64 15.67 -3.50 2.97
#